data_AF-A0A6G9AF83-F1
#
_entry.id   AF-A0A6G9AF83-F1
#
_cell.length_a   1.000
_cell.length_b   1.000
_cell.length_c   1.000
_cell.angle_alpha   90.00
_cell.angle_beta   90.00
_cell.angle_gamma   90.00
#
_symmetry.space_group_name_H-M   'P 1'
#
loop_
_entity.id
_entity.type
_entity.pdbx_description
1 polymer ?
#
loop_
_entity_poly.entity_id
_entity_poly.type
_entity_poly.pdbx_seq_one_letter_code
_entity_poly.pdbx_strand_id
1 'polypeptide(L)'
;MKYHLLNNIHRQIRQIDSCVFRGVFDKTILGVVLMLVVTTSAPFAQVPKGYKGKPFKDAEYTQGAQLIPGRLELAYYDLGGEGIAYHDTDLINNGSGKLNREPDHQRPGVPEYLVHFRANEGVDISFTKDFADFNHPNKVDPKVNQLYIGWQDDGEWTNYTVDIKVPGLYKIITVYGFQDNKSSLWLNNKKAVDLILPENTGDFHRWTQATVGEVTFPVAGTNLLTLHYNKGSNLAYLDFVLVKQLPATKK
;
A
#
# COMPACT_ATOMS: atom_id res chain seq x y z
N MET A 1 -45.67 20.87 39.29
CA MET A 1 -46.42 20.91 38.01
C MET A 1 -45.78 19.90 37.06
N LYS A 2 -46.17 18.62 37.17
CA LYS A 2 -47.00 17.89 36.19
C LYS A 2 -46.44 17.92 34.76
N TYR A 3 -45.60 16.93 34.44
CA TYR A 3 -45.47 16.40 33.09
C TYR A 3 -46.53 15.29 32.91
N HIS A 4 -47.42 15.51 31.94
CA HIS A 4 -48.33 14.58 31.30
C HIS A 4 -47.55 13.85 30.18
N LEU A 5 -47.85 12.66 29.63
CA LEU A 5 -48.82 11.57 29.79
C LEU A 5 -48.44 10.53 28.68
N LEU A 6 -49.04 9.33 28.73
CA LEU A 6 -49.22 8.31 27.64
C LEU A 6 -48.14 7.20 27.58
N ASN A 7 -48.40 5.99 28.13
CA ASN A 7 -49.23 4.85 27.62
C ASN A 7 -48.38 3.93 26.70
N ASN A 8 -48.29 2.61 26.85
CA ASN A 8 -49.26 1.60 27.27
C ASN A 8 -48.55 0.34 27.82
N ILE A 9 -49.08 -0.18 28.94
CA ILE A 9 -48.85 -1.53 29.46
C ILE A 9 -50.04 -2.37 29.01
N HIS A 10 -49.81 -3.58 28.46
CA HIS A 10 -50.79 -4.65 28.51
C HIS A 10 -50.18 -5.93 29.08
N ARG A 11 -50.92 -6.43 30.06
CA ARG A 11 -50.70 -7.51 31.01
C ARG A 11 -51.34 -8.76 30.42
N GLN A 12 -50.79 -9.95 30.64
CA GLN A 12 -51.59 -11.04 31.22
C GLN A 12 -50.76 -12.22 31.72
N ILE A 13 -51.27 -12.72 32.85
CA ILE A 13 -50.78 -13.75 33.76
C ILE A 13 -51.55 -15.04 33.43
N ARG A 14 -50.92 -16.22 33.52
CA ARG A 14 -51.34 -17.34 34.40
C ARG A 14 -50.60 -18.66 34.09
N GLN A 15 -49.92 -19.14 35.13
CA GLN A 15 -49.68 -20.55 35.45
C GLN A 15 -50.93 -21.40 35.28
N ILE A 16 -50.81 -22.58 34.68
CA ILE A 16 -51.56 -23.80 35.03
C ILE A 16 -50.65 -25.02 34.81
N ASP A 17 -50.35 -25.66 35.93
CA ASP A 17 -50.30 -27.09 36.26
C ASP A 17 -49.54 -28.13 35.43
N SER A 18 -48.71 -28.82 36.23
CA SER A 18 -48.16 -30.16 36.13
C SER A 18 -49.06 -31.21 35.47
N CYS A 19 -48.49 -31.94 34.52
CA CYS A 19 -48.82 -33.35 34.30
C CYS A 19 -47.53 -34.16 34.13
N VAL A 20 -47.39 -35.15 34.99
CA VAL A 20 -46.30 -36.12 35.06
C VAL A 20 -46.43 -37.08 33.89
N PHE A 21 -45.37 -37.24 33.09
CA PHE A 21 -45.17 -38.44 32.29
C PHE A 21 -43.74 -38.95 32.50
N ARG A 22 -43.64 -40.09 33.18
CA ARG A 22 -42.42 -40.90 33.26
C ARG A 22 -42.14 -41.47 31.87
N GLY A 23 -40.94 -41.21 31.36
CA GLY A 23 -40.38 -41.86 30.18
C GLY A 23 -38.87 -41.92 30.33
N VAL A 24 -38.38 -43.09 30.72
CA VAL A 24 -36.96 -43.43 30.75
C VAL A 24 -36.48 -43.52 29.30
N PHE A 25 -35.59 -42.63 28.88
CA PHE A 25 -34.68 -42.90 27.76
C PHE A 25 -33.29 -42.36 28.08
N ASP A 26 -32.43 -43.34 28.28
CA ASP A 26 -30.99 -43.32 28.38
C ASP A 26 -30.35 -42.60 27.18
N LYS A 27 -29.65 -41.48 27.41
CA LYS A 27 -28.66 -40.91 26.48
C LYS A 27 -27.57 -40.18 27.25
N THR A 28 -26.48 -40.89 27.51
CA THR A 28 -25.15 -40.32 27.77
C THR A 28 -24.78 -39.36 26.63
N ILE A 29 -25.00 -38.06 26.81
CA ILE A 29 -24.45 -37.05 25.89
C ILE A 29 -23.00 -36.83 26.31
N LEU A 30 -22.10 -37.58 25.67
CA LEU A 30 -20.68 -37.29 25.70
C LEU A 30 -20.46 -36.02 24.86
N GLY A 31 -20.40 -34.86 25.51
CA GLY A 31 -20.07 -33.60 24.85
C GLY A 31 -18.63 -33.62 24.36
N VAL A 32 -18.42 -33.85 23.06
CA VAL A 32 -17.12 -33.64 22.42
C VAL A 32 -16.91 -32.13 22.29
N VAL A 33 -16.18 -31.54 23.23
CA VAL A 33 -15.65 -30.19 23.09
C VAL A 33 -14.54 -30.26 22.04
N LEU A 34 -14.88 -29.89 20.80
CA LEU A 34 -13.88 -29.67 19.76
C LEU A 34 -13.10 -28.41 20.13
N MET A 35 -11.98 -28.57 20.84
CA MET A 35 -11.00 -27.49 20.99
C MET A 35 -10.49 -27.14 19.59
N LEU A 36 -11.01 -26.05 19.03
CA LEU A 36 -10.43 -25.41 17.87
C LEU A 36 -9.07 -24.85 18.31
N VAL A 37 -8.00 -25.63 18.14
CA VAL A 37 -6.64 -25.13 18.32
C VAL A 37 -6.40 -24.15 17.18
N VAL A 38 -6.68 -22.87 17.41
CA VAL A 38 -6.22 -21.78 16.55
C VAL A 38 -4.72 -21.71 16.77
N THR A 39 -3.96 -22.46 15.98
CA THR A 39 -2.52 -22.26 15.89
C THR A 39 -2.32 -20.88 15.26
N THR A 40 -2.06 -19.87 16.09
CA THR A 40 -1.58 -18.58 15.62
C THR A 40 -0.18 -18.81 15.07
N SER A 41 -0.06 -19.25 13.81
CA SER A 41 1.22 -19.20 13.12
C SER A 41 1.57 -17.73 13.00
N ALA A 42 2.52 -17.26 13.83
CA ALA A 42 3.08 -15.93 13.66
C ALA A 42 3.50 -15.79 12.19
N PRO A 43 3.08 -14.73 11.48
CA PRO A 43 3.48 -14.53 10.09
C PRO A 43 5.00 -14.53 10.05
N PHE A 44 5.57 -15.50 9.32
CA PHE A 44 7.00 -15.57 9.14
C PHE A 44 7.37 -14.41 8.23
N ALA A 45 8.08 -13.41 8.75
CA ALA A 45 8.60 -12.34 7.92
C ALA A 45 9.46 -12.96 6.81
N GLN A 46 9.11 -12.66 5.57
CA GLN A 46 9.79 -13.15 4.38
C GLN A 46 10.91 -12.21 3.93
N VAL A 47 10.97 -11.03 4.55
CA VAL A 47 12.02 -10.05 4.38
C VAL A 47 13.39 -10.74 4.53
N PRO A 48 14.30 -10.58 3.55
CA PRO A 48 15.63 -11.17 3.61
C PRO A 48 16.35 -10.82 4.91
N LYS A 49 16.95 -11.82 5.59
CA LYS A 49 17.63 -11.64 6.89
C LYS A 49 18.71 -10.55 6.90
N GLY A 50 19.32 -10.30 5.74
CA GLY A 50 20.36 -9.28 5.57
C GLY A 50 19.83 -7.86 5.48
N TYR A 51 18.53 -7.67 5.19
CA TYR A 51 17.94 -6.35 5.02
C TYR A 51 17.93 -5.56 6.33
N LYS A 52 18.40 -4.32 6.28
CA LYS A 52 18.55 -3.43 7.45
C LYS A 52 17.61 -2.23 7.43
N GLY A 53 16.91 -2.01 6.33
CA GLY A 53 15.93 -0.95 6.22
C GLY A 53 14.73 -1.19 7.12
N LYS A 54 13.92 -0.15 7.30
CA LYS A 54 12.70 -0.16 8.11
C LYS A 54 11.56 0.44 7.30
N PRO A 55 10.32 -0.06 7.47
CA PRO A 55 9.17 0.57 6.86
C PRO A 55 9.14 2.08 7.09
N PHE A 56 8.84 2.83 6.04
CA PHE A 56 8.74 4.29 6.13
C PHE A 56 7.74 4.71 7.20
N LYS A 57 8.17 5.65 8.04
CA LYS A 57 7.29 6.35 8.98
C LYS A 57 7.93 7.66 9.39
N ASP A 58 7.10 8.66 9.58
CA ASP A 58 7.48 9.96 10.12
C ASP A 58 6.33 10.53 10.98
N ALA A 59 6.32 11.84 11.19
CA ALA A 59 5.29 12.51 11.97
C ALA A 59 3.93 12.58 11.25
N GLU A 60 3.91 12.58 9.92
CA GLU A 60 2.70 12.71 9.08
C GLU A 60 2.19 11.33 8.63
N TYR A 61 3.10 10.45 8.22
CA TYR A 61 2.83 9.07 7.84
C TYR A 61 3.24 8.10 8.95
N THR A 62 2.25 7.61 9.71
CA THR A 62 2.48 6.79 10.92
C THR A 62 2.24 5.29 10.73
N GLN A 63 1.79 4.86 9.55
CA GLN A 63 1.33 3.47 9.32
C GLN A 63 2.48 2.45 9.26
N GLY A 64 3.68 2.86 8.83
CA GLY A 64 4.80 1.93 8.67
C GLY A 64 4.67 1.11 7.38
N ALA A 65 4.67 -0.22 7.52
CA ALA A 65 4.62 -1.11 6.36
C ALA A 65 3.32 -0.92 5.58
N GLN A 66 3.46 -0.70 4.26
CA GLN A 66 2.32 -0.46 3.38
C GLN A 66 1.56 -1.78 3.14
N LEU A 67 0.24 -1.72 3.01
CA LEU A 67 -0.61 -2.91 2.97
C LEU A 67 -0.94 -3.31 1.52
N ILE A 68 -0.91 -4.62 1.25
CA ILE A 68 -1.33 -5.20 -0.04
C ILE A 68 -2.38 -6.29 0.22
N PRO A 69 -3.56 -6.31 -0.43
CA PRO A 69 -4.04 -5.40 -1.48
C PRO A 69 -4.12 -3.94 -1.02
N GLY A 70 -3.91 -3.02 -1.95
CA GLY A 70 -3.88 -1.59 -1.64
C GLY A 70 -2.82 -0.85 -2.44
N ARG A 71 -2.59 0.40 -2.04
CA ARG A 71 -1.60 1.29 -2.63
C ARG A 71 -0.25 1.16 -1.94
N LEU A 72 0.79 1.11 -2.76
CA LEU A 72 2.17 1.35 -2.39
C LEU A 72 2.59 2.73 -2.93
N GLU A 73 2.65 3.75 -2.09
CA GLU A 73 3.21 5.06 -2.44
C GLU A 73 4.73 4.91 -2.62
N LEU A 74 5.25 5.26 -3.80
CA LEU A 74 6.68 5.05 -4.13
C LEU A 74 7.59 6.02 -3.37
N ALA A 75 7.12 7.23 -3.08
CA ALA A 75 7.85 8.17 -2.24
C ALA A 75 8.08 7.66 -0.80
N TYR A 76 7.27 6.68 -0.35
CA TYR A 76 7.33 6.07 0.98
C TYR A 76 8.18 4.78 0.98
N TYR A 77 9.28 4.78 0.21
CA TYR A 77 10.31 3.75 0.31
C TYR A 77 10.90 3.70 1.72
N ASP A 78 11.45 2.56 2.12
CA ASP A 78 11.92 2.33 3.48
C ASP A 78 12.98 3.36 3.94
N LEU A 79 13.15 3.44 5.26
CA LEU A 79 14.24 4.16 5.90
C LEU A 79 15.48 3.25 5.96
N GLY A 80 16.65 3.80 5.69
CA GLY A 80 17.91 3.05 5.78
C GLY A 80 19.09 3.71 5.07
N GLY A 81 18.81 4.61 4.12
CA GLY A 81 19.84 5.31 3.35
C GLY A 81 20.30 4.53 2.12
N GLU A 82 21.22 5.16 1.41
CA GLU A 82 21.89 4.67 0.20
C GLU A 82 22.53 3.28 0.41
N GLY A 83 22.32 2.38 -0.55
CA GLY A 83 22.77 0.99 -0.51
C GLY A 83 21.99 0.08 0.45
N ILE A 84 21.04 0.61 1.22
CA ILE A 84 20.17 -0.17 2.13
C ILE A 84 18.72 -0.08 1.68
N ALA A 85 18.13 1.11 1.72
CA ALA A 85 16.72 1.32 1.42
C ALA A 85 16.47 1.84 0.01
N TYR A 86 17.50 2.41 -0.62
CA TYR A 86 17.48 2.82 -2.02
C TYR A 86 18.90 2.82 -2.59
N HIS A 87 18.99 2.94 -3.91
CA HIS A 87 20.17 3.40 -4.62
C HIS A 87 19.74 4.46 -5.62
N ASP A 88 20.41 5.60 -5.55
CA ASP A 88 20.27 6.69 -6.51
C ASP A 88 21.64 7.00 -7.13
N THR A 89 21.66 7.36 -8.41
CA THR A 89 22.91 7.67 -9.12
C THR A 89 23.44 9.05 -8.76
N ASP A 90 22.56 9.93 -8.29
CA ASP A 90 22.88 11.25 -7.80
C ASP A 90 22.88 11.29 -6.25
N LEU A 91 23.70 12.20 -5.70
CA LEU A 91 23.75 12.42 -4.25
C LEU A 91 22.67 13.38 -3.75
N ILE A 92 21.98 14.06 -4.66
CA ILE A 92 21.06 15.15 -4.35
C ILE A 92 19.69 14.79 -4.91
N ASN A 93 18.68 14.81 -4.04
CA ASN A 93 17.28 14.81 -4.46
C ASN A 93 16.97 16.08 -5.30
N ASN A 94 17.00 15.96 -6.62
CA ASN A 94 16.74 16.97 -7.63
C ASN A 94 15.34 17.60 -7.49
N GLY A 95 14.38 16.86 -6.93
CA GLY A 95 13.05 17.38 -6.58
C GLY A 95 13.06 18.18 -5.27
N SER A 96 12.93 17.50 -4.14
CA SER A 96 12.74 18.12 -2.82
C SER A 96 14.00 18.75 -2.22
N GLY A 97 15.18 18.30 -2.67
CA GLY A 97 16.47 18.92 -2.33
C GLY A 97 16.77 20.20 -3.12
N LYS A 98 16.15 20.36 -4.30
CA LYS A 98 16.40 21.48 -5.22
C LYS A 98 15.12 22.09 -5.79
N LEU A 99 14.51 21.48 -6.80
CA LEU A 99 13.42 22.08 -7.59
C LEU A 99 12.28 22.63 -6.74
N ASN A 100 11.78 21.87 -5.76
CA ASN A 100 10.63 22.26 -4.95
C ASN A 100 10.87 23.51 -4.11
N ARG A 101 12.14 23.88 -3.89
CA ARG A 101 12.55 25.03 -3.08
C ARG A 101 12.71 26.30 -3.92
N GLU A 102 12.70 26.18 -5.25
CA GLU A 102 12.81 27.34 -6.13
C GLU A 102 11.57 28.25 -6.00
N PRO A 103 11.72 29.59 -6.00
CA PRO A 103 10.60 30.50 -5.73
C PRO A 103 9.39 30.34 -6.65
N ASP A 104 9.60 29.97 -7.91
CA ASP A 104 8.56 29.71 -8.91
C ASP A 104 7.93 28.32 -8.80
N HIS A 105 8.52 27.42 -8.01
CA HIS A 105 7.98 26.11 -7.68
C HIS A 105 7.27 26.06 -6.32
N GLN A 106 7.39 27.13 -5.52
CA GLN A 106 6.64 27.31 -4.28
C GLN A 106 5.29 27.97 -4.56
N ARG A 107 4.21 27.40 -4.02
CA ARG A 107 2.86 27.96 -4.15
C ARG A 107 2.15 28.08 -2.80
N PRO A 108 1.28 29.08 -2.61
CA PRO A 108 0.55 29.26 -1.35
C PRO A 108 -0.26 28.02 -0.97
N GLY A 109 -0.21 27.63 0.30
CA GLY A 109 -1.03 26.54 0.84
C GLY A 109 -0.47 25.13 0.65
N VAL A 110 0.69 24.96 0.01
CA VAL A 110 1.40 23.68 0.04
C VAL A 110 2.10 23.51 1.38
N PRO A 111 1.89 22.39 2.11
CA PRO A 111 2.62 22.12 3.35
C PRO A 111 4.13 22.06 3.12
N GLU A 112 4.90 22.71 4.00
CA GLU A 112 6.37 22.61 4.05
C GLU A 112 6.88 21.17 4.06
N TYR A 113 6.10 20.27 4.68
CA TYR A 113 6.34 18.84 4.67
C TYR A 113 6.56 18.27 3.25
N LEU A 114 5.75 18.70 2.28
CA LEU A 114 5.85 18.23 0.89
C LEU A 114 7.00 18.89 0.14
N VAL A 115 7.28 20.17 0.43
CA VAL A 115 8.41 20.91 -0.16
C VAL A 115 9.74 20.26 0.23
N HIS A 116 9.85 19.86 1.49
CA HIS A 116 11.07 19.28 2.07
C HIS A 116 11.03 17.75 2.19
N PHE A 117 10.06 17.08 1.55
CA PHE A 117 9.83 15.66 1.74
C PHE A 117 11.09 14.85 1.41
N ARG A 118 11.71 14.28 2.45
CA ARG A 118 12.95 13.47 2.36
C ARG A 118 14.09 14.15 1.59
N ALA A 119 14.14 15.47 1.63
CA ALA A 119 15.08 16.25 0.84
C ALA A 119 16.57 16.07 1.20
N ASN A 120 16.87 15.32 2.26
CA ASN A 120 18.23 14.98 2.69
C ASN A 120 18.64 13.55 2.32
N GLU A 121 17.80 12.85 1.55
CA GLU A 121 18.09 11.54 0.97
C GLU A 121 18.36 11.68 -0.54
N GLY A 122 18.81 10.60 -1.17
CA GLY A 122 19.21 10.60 -2.59
C GLY A 122 18.03 10.58 -3.55
N VAL A 123 17.01 9.74 -3.27
CA VAL A 123 15.89 9.51 -4.20
C VAL A 123 15.19 10.81 -4.61
N ASP A 124 15.11 11.01 -5.91
CA ASP A 124 14.49 12.16 -6.53
C ASP A 124 12.97 12.17 -6.39
N ILE A 125 12.47 12.99 -5.47
CA ILE A 125 11.03 13.09 -5.16
C ILE A 125 10.52 14.49 -5.38
N SER A 126 9.43 14.60 -6.13
CA SER A 126 8.64 15.81 -6.27
C SER A 126 7.16 15.49 -6.04
N PHE A 127 6.32 16.51 -6.12
CA PHE A 127 4.87 16.38 -6.08
C PHE A 127 4.24 17.19 -7.22
N THR A 128 3.02 16.80 -7.59
CA THR A 128 2.26 17.43 -8.68
C THR A 128 1.89 18.89 -8.37
N LYS A 129 1.97 19.74 -9.39
CA LYS A 129 1.81 21.18 -9.31
C LYS A 129 0.82 21.68 -10.35
N ASP A 130 0.01 22.65 -9.98
CA ASP A 130 -1.07 23.18 -10.83
C ASP A 130 -0.56 23.68 -12.18
N PHE A 131 0.55 24.41 -12.17
CA PHE A 131 1.14 25.01 -13.37
C PHE A 131 1.94 24.03 -14.24
N ALA A 132 2.25 22.83 -13.74
CA ALA A 132 3.05 21.85 -14.48
C ALA A 132 2.19 20.68 -14.94
N ASP A 133 1.35 20.17 -14.04
CA ASP A 133 0.64 18.89 -14.21
C ASP A 133 -0.84 19.06 -14.54
N PHE A 134 -1.45 20.22 -14.24
CA PHE A 134 -2.90 20.44 -14.39
C PHE A 134 -3.26 21.60 -15.34
N ASN A 135 -2.28 22.19 -16.03
CA ASN A 135 -2.51 23.27 -17.00
C ASN A 135 -2.70 22.77 -18.45
N HIS A 136 -2.78 21.45 -18.63
CA HIS A 136 -2.96 20.76 -19.89
C HIS A 136 -3.85 19.52 -19.69
N PRO A 137 -4.47 18.96 -20.75
CA PRO A 137 -5.29 17.77 -20.60
C PRO A 137 -4.43 16.55 -20.21
N ASN A 138 -4.85 15.85 -19.15
CA ASN A 138 -4.38 14.51 -18.84
C ASN A 138 -5.43 13.47 -19.21
N LYS A 139 -5.00 12.22 -19.40
CA LYS A 139 -5.93 11.09 -19.51
C LYS A 139 -6.47 10.70 -18.13
N VAL A 140 -5.61 10.79 -17.11
CA VAL A 140 -5.99 10.65 -15.70
C VAL A 140 -5.20 11.69 -14.91
N ASP A 141 -5.90 12.50 -14.12
CA ASP A 141 -5.25 13.44 -13.21
C ASP A 141 -4.77 12.69 -11.95
N PRO A 142 -3.46 12.76 -11.60
CA PRO A 142 -3.02 12.40 -10.26
C PRO A 142 -3.68 13.33 -9.24
N LYS A 143 -3.67 12.93 -7.95
CA LYS A 143 -4.15 13.83 -6.90
C LYS A 143 -3.31 15.11 -6.88
N VAL A 144 -3.94 16.22 -6.52
CA VAL A 144 -3.22 17.44 -6.16
C VAL A 144 -2.21 17.10 -5.06
N ASN A 145 -0.96 17.53 -5.23
CA ASN A 145 0.14 17.22 -4.31
C ASN A 145 0.52 15.74 -4.22
N GLN A 146 0.18 14.92 -5.20
CA GLN A 146 0.65 13.53 -5.28
C GLN A 146 2.18 13.52 -5.39
N LEU A 147 2.84 12.89 -4.43
CA LEU A 147 4.28 12.63 -4.50
C LEU A 147 4.57 11.61 -5.61
N TYR A 148 5.68 11.78 -6.30
CA TYR A 148 6.18 10.87 -7.32
C TYR A 148 7.71 10.81 -7.31
N ILE A 149 8.25 9.68 -7.73
CA ILE A 149 9.67 9.54 -8.10
C ILE A 149 9.81 10.10 -9.52
N GLY A 150 10.73 11.03 -9.70
CA GLY A 150 11.10 11.61 -11.01
C GLY A 150 12.61 11.53 -11.21
N TRP A 151 13.13 12.20 -12.24
CA TRP A 151 14.58 12.25 -12.57
C TRP A 151 15.30 10.89 -12.60
N GLN A 152 14.54 9.83 -12.81
CA GLN A 152 15.03 8.46 -12.78
C GLN A 152 16.20 8.25 -13.75
N ASP A 153 17.19 7.48 -13.32
CA ASP A 153 18.25 6.95 -14.17
C ASP A 153 18.32 5.42 -14.13
N ASP A 154 19.01 4.85 -15.11
CA ASP A 154 19.17 3.40 -15.25
C ASP A 154 20.01 2.82 -14.11
N GLY A 155 19.48 1.79 -13.44
CA GLY A 155 20.16 1.07 -12.35
C GLY A 155 19.71 1.47 -10.94
N GLU A 156 18.86 2.48 -10.82
CA GLU A 156 18.31 2.93 -9.55
C GLU A 156 17.26 1.98 -8.96
N TRP A 157 17.11 2.02 -7.64
CA TRP A 157 16.13 1.19 -6.96
C TRP A 157 15.68 1.74 -5.62
N THR A 158 14.47 1.33 -5.21
CA THR A 158 13.89 1.62 -3.90
C THR A 158 13.31 0.35 -3.27
N ASN A 159 13.50 0.19 -1.96
CA ASN A 159 12.99 -0.93 -1.17
C ASN A 159 11.75 -0.54 -0.36
N TYR A 160 10.82 -1.48 -0.22
CA TYR A 160 9.57 -1.30 0.50
C TYR A 160 9.27 -2.54 1.34
N THR A 161 9.18 -2.37 2.65
CA THR A 161 8.62 -3.38 3.52
C THR A 161 7.10 -3.29 3.45
N VAL A 162 6.47 -4.34 2.95
CA VAL A 162 5.01 -4.43 2.76
C VAL A 162 4.43 -5.55 3.60
N ASP A 163 3.16 -5.44 3.98
CA ASP A 163 2.43 -6.51 4.64
C ASP A 163 1.32 -7.05 3.73
N ILE A 164 1.56 -8.27 3.21
CA ILE A 164 0.63 -8.96 2.32
C ILE A 164 -0.49 -9.57 3.16
N LYS A 165 -1.71 -9.05 3.06
CA LYS A 165 -2.86 -9.55 3.81
C LYS A 165 -3.46 -10.82 3.20
N VAL A 166 -3.40 -10.94 1.87
CA VAL A 166 -4.01 -12.05 1.13
C VAL A 166 -3.00 -12.64 0.14
N PRO A 167 -2.61 -13.92 0.27
CA PRO A 167 -1.83 -14.59 -0.77
C PRO A 167 -2.63 -14.61 -2.08
N GLY A 168 -2.03 -14.27 -3.21
CA GLY A 168 -2.79 -14.13 -4.44
C GLY A 168 -1.98 -13.66 -5.65
N LEU A 169 -2.61 -13.76 -6.81
CA LEU A 169 -2.26 -13.04 -8.03
C LEU A 169 -2.87 -11.64 -7.99
N TYR A 170 -2.09 -10.63 -8.32
CA TYR A 170 -2.47 -9.23 -8.31
C TYR A 170 -2.13 -8.56 -9.63
N LYS A 171 -3.00 -7.65 -10.08
CA LYS A 171 -2.66 -6.65 -11.09
C LYS A 171 -1.95 -5.49 -10.41
N ILE A 172 -0.96 -4.94 -11.11
CA ILE A 172 -0.23 -3.74 -10.72
C ILE A 172 -0.71 -2.60 -11.60
N ILE A 173 -1.23 -1.54 -11.00
CA ILE A 173 -1.71 -0.36 -11.68
C ILE A 173 -0.90 0.84 -11.19
N THR A 174 -0.46 1.72 -12.08
CA THR A 174 0.28 2.94 -11.71
C THR A 174 -0.25 4.15 -12.46
N VAL A 175 -0.09 5.32 -11.83
CA VAL A 175 -0.18 6.62 -12.50
C VAL A 175 1.23 7.11 -12.79
N TYR A 176 1.45 7.48 -14.04
CA TYR A 176 2.77 7.82 -14.54
C TYR A 176 2.73 8.86 -15.67
N GLY A 177 3.87 9.51 -15.88
CA GLY A 177 4.15 10.37 -17.02
C GLY A 177 5.31 9.85 -17.88
N PHE A 178 5.29 10.22 -19.15
CA PHE A 178 6.19 9.85 -20.23
C PHE A 178 6.30 8.33 -20.51
N GLN A 179 7.51 7.76 -20.53
CA GLN A 179 7.77 6.34 -20.83
C GLN A 179 9.09 5.88 -20.19
N ASP A 180 9.16 4.68 -19.63
CA ASP A 180 10.40 4.19 -19.01
C ASP A 180 11.22 3.28 -19.93
N ASN A 181 12.46 3.04 -19.53
CA ASN A 181 13.33 2.01 -20.10
C ASN A 181 13.17 0.65 -19.38
N LYS A 182 11.91 0.20 -19.16
CA LYS A 182 11.51 -1.09 -18.55
C LYS A 182 11.90 -1.29 -17.09
N SER A 183 11.12 -0.76 -16.16
CA SER A 183 11.23 -1.04 -14.73
C SER A 183 10.91 -2.52 -14.39
N SER A 184 11.28 -2.98 -13.21
CA SER A 184 10.91 -4.31 -12.71
C SER A 184 10.64 -4.32 -11.21
N LEU A 185 9.74 -5.20 -10.78
CA LEU A 185 9.45 -5.41 -9.37
C LEU A 185 10.03 -6.75 -8.92
N TRP A 186 10.72 -6.70 -7.78
CA TRP A 186 11.36 -7.85 -7.15
C TRP A 186 10.68 -8.14 -5.83
N LEU A 187 10.58 -9.42 -5.48
CA LEU A 187 10.01 -9.93 -4.23
C LEU A 187 11.09 -10.72 -3.50
N ASN A 188 11.47 -10.24 -2.31
CA ASN A 188 12.47 -10.86 -1.43
C ASN A 188 13.77 -11.22 -2.19
N ASN A 189 14.37 -10.23 -2.87
CA ASN A 189 15.59 -10.34 -3.67
C ASN A 189 15.50 -11.26 -4.90
N LYS A 190 14.30 -11.54 -5.40
CA LYS A 190 14.10 -12.25 -6.67
C LYS A 190 13.20 -11.45 -7.58
N LYS A 191 13.62 -11.26 -8.84
CA LYS A 191 12.79 -10.61 -9.85
C LYS A 191 11.45 -11.34 -9.95
N ALA A 192 10.36 -10.60 -9.81
CA ALA A 192 9.01 -11.14 -9.82
C ALA A 192 8.29 -10.82 -11.14
N VAL A 193 8.43 -9.60 -11.65
CA VAL A 193 7.76 -9.15 -12.87
C VAL A 193 8.48 -7.96 -13.51
N ASP A 194 8.47 -7.89 -14.84
CA ASP A 194 8.79 -6.68 -15.59
C ASP A 194 7.57 -5.75 -15.64
N LEU A 195 7.77 -4.47 -15.36
CA LEU A 195 6.73 -3.46 -15.47
C LEU A 195 6.82 -2.82 -16.85
N ILE A 196 5.69 -2.77 -17.55
CA ILE A 196 5.60 -2.18 -18.88
C ILE A 196 4.63 -1.01 -18.80
N LEU A 197 5.12 0.20 -19.08
CA LEU A 197 4.28 1.38 -19.27
C LEU A 197 3.75 1.37 -20.71
N PRO A 198 2.46 1.05 -20.94
CA PRO A 198 1.97 0.75 -22.29
C PRO A 198 1.73 1.99 -23.17
N GLU A 199 1.77 3.19 -22.60
CA GLU A 199 1.47 4.45 -23.27
C GLU A 199 2.62 5.44 -23.04
N ASN A 200 3.24 5.91 -24.11
CA ASN A 200 4.11 7.08 -24.04
C ASN A 200 3.24 8.34 -24.04
N THR A 201 3.18 9.06 -22.91
CA THR A 201 2.35 10.28 -22.80
C THR A 201 2.96 11.51 -23.48
N GLY A 202 4.22 11.40 -23.93
CA GLY A 202 4.98 12.43 -24.65
C GLY A 202 5.62 13.51 -23.76
N ASP A 203 5.30 13.55 -22.47
CA ASP A 203 5.82 14.54 -21.52
C ASP A 203 5.79 13.98 -20.08
N PHE A 204 6.77 14.36 -19.26
CA PHE A 204 6.89 13.92 -17.85
C PHE A 204 5.72 14.37 -16.97
N HIS A 205 5.06 15.47 -17.32
CA HIS A 205 3.96 16.06 -16.58
C HIS A 205 2.60 15.76 -17.20
N ARG A 206 2.53 15.01 -18.31
CA ARG A 206 1.28 14.47 -18.86
C ARG A 206 1.01 13.09 -18.30
N TRP A 207 -0.10 12.95 -17.59
CA TRP A 207 -0.38 11.76 -16.79
C TRP A 207 -1.40 10.82 -17.43
N THR A 208 -1.13 9.52 -17.28
CA THR A 208 -2.04 8.42 -17.60
C THR A 208 -2.06 7.39 -16.46
N GLN A 209 -2.96 6.43 -16.54
CA GLN A 209 -3.02 5.29 -15.63
C GLN A 209 -3.15 4.00 -16.43
N ALA A 210 -2.36 3.00 -16.09
CA ALA A 210 -2.42 1.70 -16.76
C ALA A 210 -2.15 0.54 -15.81
N THR A 211 -2.62 -0.65 -16.20
CA THR A 211 -2.07 -1.91 -15.68
C THR A 211 -0.71 -2.14 -16.31
N VAL A 212 0.31 -2.32 -15.49
CA VAL A 212 1.72 -2.39 -15.93
C VAL A 212 2.35 -3.77 -15.72
N GLY A 213 1.66 -4.65 -15.00
CA GLY A 213 2.12 -6.02 -14.80
C GLY A 213 1.19 -6.81 -13.87
N GLU A 214 1.52 -8.08 -13.67
CA GLU A 214 0.88 -8.94 -12.68
C GLU A 214 1.94 -9.61 -11.80
N VAL A 215 1.68 -9.69 -10.49
CA VAL A 215 2.60 -10.32 -9.52
C VAL A 215 1.86 -11.30 -8.65
N THR A 216 2.52 -12.39 -8.29
CA THR A 216 1.98 -13.38 -7.35
C THR A 216 2.68 -13.25 -6.01
N PHE A 217 1.91 -13.04 -4.95
CA PHE A 217 2.38 -13.20 -3.57
C PHE A 217 1.96 -14.59 -3.07
N PRO A 218 2.92 -15.53 -2.91
CA PRO A 218 2.59 -16.92 -2.60
C PRO A 218 2.07 -17.12 -1.16
N VAL A 219 2.27 -16.12 -0.30
CA VAL A 219 2.01 -16.18 1.14
C VAL A 219 1.65 -14.80 1.68
N ALA A 220 1.00 -14.77 2.83
CA ALA A 220 0.69 -13.56 3.58
C ALA A 220 1.86 -13.19 4.51
N GLY A 221 1.81 -11.96 5.03
CA GLY A 221 2.76 -11.41 5.98
C GLY A 221 3.78 -10.47 5.34
N THR A 222 4.76 -10.09 6.15
CA THR A 222 5.76 -9.09 5.78
C THR A 222 6.69 -9.60 4.68
N ASN A 223 6.79 -8.83 3.60
CA ASN A 223 7.65 -9.08 2.45
C ASN A 223 8.46 -7.83 2.11
N LEU A 224 9.59 -8.02 1.43
CA LEU A 224 10.36 -6.93 0.83
C LEU A 224 10.04 -6.85 -0.66
N LEU A 225 9.54 -5.70 -1.09
CA LEU A 225 9.49 -5.33 -2.50
C LEU A 225 10.67 -4.44 -2.84
N THR A 226 11.29 -4.67 -3.99
CA THR A 226 12.28 -3.74 -4.58
C THR A 226 11.76 -3.31 -5.94
N LEU A 227 11.55 -2.01 -6.12
CA LEU A 227 11.32 -1.43 -7.43
C LEU A 227 12.68 -1.06 -8.01
N HIS A 228 13.09 -1.75 -9.07
CA HIS A 228 14.15 -1.29 -9.95
C HIS A 228 13.48 -0.45 -11.04
N TYR A 229 13.77 0.84 -11.08
CA TYR A 229 13.26 1.73 -12.10
C TYR A 229 14.40 2.20 -13.01
N ASN A 230 14.03 2.74 -14.16
CA ASN A 230 14.98 3.15 -15.19
C ASN A 230 14.59 4.52 -15.71
N LYS A 231 15.48 5.10 -16.52
CA LYS A 231 15.26 6.43 -17.08
C LYS A 231 13.96 6.53 -17.86
N GLY A 232 13.32 7.70 -17.73
CA GLY A 232 12.33 8.18 -18.69
C GLY A 232 10.91 8.40 -18.14
N SER A 233 10.62 8.12 -16.87
CA SER A 233 9.26 8.32 -16.36
C SER A 233 9.21 9.12 -15.06
N ASN A 234 8.02 9.66 -14.77
CA ASN A 234 7.61 10.01 -13.42
C ASN A 234 6.64 8.92 -12.93
N LEU A 235 6.85 8.37 -11.72
CA LEU A 235 6.03 7.29 -11.14
C LEU A 235 5.50 7.68 -9.75
N ALA A 236 4.18 7.65 -9.56
CA ALA A 236 3.56 8.04 -8.29
C ALA A 236 3.47 6.89 -7.27
N TYR A 237 2.77 5.81 -7.64
CA TYR A 237 2.43 4.70 -6.74
C TYR A 237 2.17 3.42 -7.52
N LEU A 238 2.17 2.28 -6.85
CA LEU A 238 1.68 1.00 -7.39
C LEU A 238 0.44 0.56 -6.61
N ASP A 239 -0.71 0.50 -7.28
CA ASP A 239 -1.93 -0.10 -6.75
C ASP A 239 -1.94 -1.61 -7.07
N PHE A 240 -2.02 -2.42 -6.02
CA PHE A 240 -2.11 -3.88 -6.11
C PHE A 240 -3.56 -4.32 -5.95
N VAL A 241 -4.18 -4.75 -7.05
CA VAL A 241 -5.57 -5.21 -7.08
C VAL A 241 -5.60 -6.74 -7.16
N LEU A 242 -6.20 -7.37 -6.15
CA LEU A 242 -6.32 -8.84 -6.11
C LEU A 242 -7.14 -9.35 -7.31
N VAL A 243 -6.53 -10.23 -8.10
CA VAL A 243 -7.17 -10.94 -9.21
C VAL A 243 -7.70 -12.29 -8.74
N LYS A 244 -6.85 -13.04 -8.03
CA LYS A 244 -7.16 -14.39 -7.59
C LYS A 244 -6.45 -14.68 -6.28
N GLN A 245 -7.21 -15.00 -5.24
CA GLN A 245 -6.65 -15.50 -3.99
C GLN A 245 -6.04 -16.90 -4.18
N LEU A 246 -4.84 -17.11 -3.64
CA LEU A 246 -4.22 -18.42 -3.54
C LEU A 246 -4.70 -19.12 -2.26
N PRO A 247 -4.75 -20.48 -2.25
CA PRO A 247 -5.04 -21.22 -1.03
C PRO A 247 -4.05 -20.83 0.07
N ALA A 248 -4.53 -20.74 1.31
CA ALA A 248 -3.63 -20.62 2.45
C ALA A 248 -2.65 -21.79 2.40
N THR A 249 -1.35 -21.50 2.44
CA THR A 249 -0.32 -22.53 2.55
C THR A 249 -0.52 -23.24 3.89
N LYS A 250 -1.07 -24.47 3.84
CA LYS A 250 -1.07 -25.37 4.99
C LYS A 250 0.40 -25.70 5.24
N LYS A 251 0.96 -25.19 6.33
CA LYS A 251 2.25 -25.64 6.84
C LYS A 251 2.11 -27.06 7.37
#